data_AF-A0A5B7K3E0-F1
#
_entry.id   AF-A0A5B7K3E0-F1
#
_cell.length_a   1.000
_cell.length_b   1.000
_cell.length_c   1.000
_cell.angle_alpha   90.00
_cell.angle_beta   90.00
_cell.angle_gamma   90.00
#
_symmetry.space_group_name_H-M   'P 1'
#
loop_
_entity.id
_entity.type
_entity.pdbx_description
1 polymer ?
#
loop_
_entity_poly.entity_id
_entity_poly.type
_entity_poly.pdbx_seq_one_letter_code
_entity_poly.pdbx_strand_id
1 'polypeptide(L)'
;MNLACNKVWPECTHSFPGFAEDDISAIRNDIINLCHRAGLYEVDDDDVQDVLESHTKSLSNDELIDLDKASQEVENEGDKEEEPVRGLDIKTLTECLDGIKKAPETLKERDPNPATSSKVAHDVEKSVKIYQEIYDEKNKINQTVLHLLVL
;
A
#
# COMPACT_ATOMS: atom_id res chain seq x y z
N MET A 1 -29.02 -2.33 9.09
CA MET A 1 -27.90 -2.51 10.03
C MET A 1 -28.27 -3.60 11.04
N ASN A 2 -27.44 -4.62 11.25
CA ASN A 2 -27.78 -5.76 12.13
C ASN A 2 -27.48 -5.41 13.61
N LEU A 3 -28.35 -5.85 14.52
CA LEU A 3 -28.26 -5.62 15.98
C LEU A 3 -26.91 -6.04 16.60
N ALA A 4 -26.19 -6.96 15.95
CA ALA A 4 -24.85 -7.38 16.35
C ALA A 4 -23.80 -6.26 16.22
N CYS A 5 -23.93 -5.38 15.21
CA CYS A 5 -22.99 -4.28 14.98
C CYS A 5 -23.01 -3.25 16.12
N ASN A 6 -24.18 -2.97 16.72
CA ASN A 6 -24.31 -2.03 17.84
C ASN A 6 -23.55 -2.47 19.10
N LYS A 7 -23.28 -3.78 19.26
CA LYS A 7 -22.57 -4.31 20.42
C LYS A 7 -21.06 -4.27 20.26
N VAL A 8 -20.57 -4.38 19.03
CA VAL A 8 -19.14 -4.45 18.73
C VAL A 8 -18.53 -3.05 18.66
N TRP A 9 -19.25 -2.09 18.07
CA TRP A 9 -18.79 -0.70 18.01
C TRP A 9 -19.97 0.29 18.06
N PRO A 10 -20.45 0.63 19.27
CA PRO A 10 -21.63 1.48 19.44
C PRO A 10 -21.45 2.87 18.80
N GLU A 11 -20.25 3.44 18.91
CA GLU A 11 -19.92 4.77 18.40
C GLU A 11 -20.01 4.87 16.86
N CYS A 12 -19.80 3.76 16.14
CA CYS A 12 -19.93 3.67 14.68
C CYS A 12 -21.34 3.28 14.22
N THR A 13 -22.26 3.03 15.16
CA THR A 13 -23.66 2.65 14.87
C THR A 13 -24.67 3.76 15.07
N HIS A 14 -24.21 4.92 15.52
CA HIS A 14 -24.99 6.13 15.32
C HIS A 14 -24.99 6.42 13.82
N SER A 15 -26.17 6.49 13.20
CA SER A 15 -26.34 7.03 11.85
C SER A 15 -25.47 8.26 11.74
N PHE A 16 -24.45 8.20 10.88
CA PHE A 16 -23.50 9.30 10.72
C PHE A 16 -24.32 10.57 10.44
N PRO A 17 -24.25 11.59 11.31
CA PRO A 17 -24.99 12.82 11.08
C PRO A 17 -24.51 13.44 9.77
N GLY A 18 -25.41 13.59 8.79
CA GLY A 18 -25.08 14.02 7.42
C GLY A 18 -25.03 12.91 6.37
N PHE A 19 -25.58 11.72 6.67
CA PHE A 19 -25.87 10.66 5.70
C PHE A 19 -27.37 10.28 5.77
N ALA A 20 -28.24 11.21 5.38
CA ALA A 20 -29.64 10.95 5.09
C ALA A 20 -29.78 10.28 3.69
N GLU A 21 -30.84 9.52 3.45
CA GLU A 21 -31.12 8.94 2.12
C GLU A 21 -31.24 10.02 1.03
N ASP A 22 -31.70 11.22 1.41
CA ASP A 22 -31.76 12.41 0.53
C ASP A 22 -30.37 12.91 0.08
N ASP A 23 -29.28 12.56 0.80
CA ASP A 23 -27.91 12.95 0.44
C ASP A 23 -27.41 12.20 -0.80
N ILE A 24 -27.89 10.97 -1.04
CA ILE A 24 -27.44 10.17 -2.19
C ILE A 24 -27.92 10.80 -3.49
N SER A 25 -29.17 11.27 -3.54
CA SER A 25 -29.71 11.96 -4.72
C SER A 25 -28.98 13.28 -4.97
N ALA A 26 -28.68 14.04 -3.91
CA ALA A 26 -27.89 15.26 -4.02
C ALA A 26 -26.47 15.00 -4.55
N ILE A 27 -25.81 13.95 -4.06
CA ILE A 27 -24.46 13.54 -4.50
C ILE A 27 -24.46 13.14 -5.98
N ARG A 28 -25.46 12.40 -6.46
CA ARG A 28 -25.57 12.03 -7.88
C ARG A 28 -25.75 13.25 -8.77
N ASN A 29 -26.62 14.16 -8.36
CA ASN A 29 -26.82 15.41 -9.08
C ASN A 29 -25.53 16.26 -9.13
N ASP A 30 -24.74 16.29 -8.05
CA ASP A 30 -23.43 16.95 -8.04
C ASP A 30 -22.44 16.30 -9.02
N ILE A 31 -22.43 14.97 -9.11
CA ILE A 31 -21.60 14.22 -10.07
C ILE A 31 -21.99 14.57 -11.52
N ILE A 32 -23.29 14.59 -11.83
CA ILE A 32 -23.80 14.97 -13.17
C ILE A 32 -23.37 16.40 -13.51
N ASN A 33 -23.54 17.35 -12.58
CA ASN A 33 -23.13 18.73 -12.78
C ASN A 33 -21.62 18.88 -13.03
N LEU A 34 -20.79 18.08 -12.35
CA LEU A 34 -19.34 18.05 -12.56
C LEU A 34 -18.99 17.49 -13.93
N CYS A 35 -19.66 16.42 -14.38
CA CYS A 35 -19.51 15.85 -15.73
C CYS A 35 -19.86 16.89 -16.80
N HIS A 36 -20.98 17.59 -16.64
CA HIS A 36 -21.39 18.65 -17.57
C HIS A 36 -20.37 19.79 -17.60
N ARG A 37 -19.82 20.19 -16.45
CA ARG A 37 -18.76 21.21 -16.37
C ARG A 37 -17.45 20.76 -17.02
N ALA A 38 -17.20 19.45 -17.09
CA ALA A 38 -16.07 18.84 -17.80
C ALA A 38 -16.34 18.64 -19.31
N GLY A 39 -17.53 18.97 -19.80
CA GLY A 39 -17.92 18.84 -21.21
C GLY A 39 -18.61 17.51 -21.55
N LEU A 40 -18.97 16.70 -20.55
CA LEU A 40 -19.67 15.42 -20.70
C LEU A 40 -21.18 15.62 -20.47
N TYR A 41 -21.86 16.30 -21.40
CA TYR A 41 -23.28 16.68 -21.25
C TYR A 41 -24.27 15.53 -21.43
N GLU A 42 -23.81 14.41 -21.97
CA GLU A 42 -24.64 13.22 -22.21
C GLU A 42 -24.83 12.38 -20.95
N VAL A 43 -24.06 12.63 -19.89
CA VAL A 43 -24.16 11.90 -18.62
C VAL A 43 -25.45 12.27 -17.90
N ASP A 44 -26.28 11.27 -17.61
CA ASP A 44 -27.52 11.39 -16.84
C ASP A 44 -27.51 10.59 -15.52
N ASP A 45 -28.64 10.55 -14.81
CA ASP A 45 -28.74 9.86 -13.52
C ASP A 45 -28.68 8.32 -13.67
N ASP A 46 -29.16 7.79 -14.80
CA ASP A 46 -29.13 6.36 -15.09
C ASP A 46 -27.67 5.91 -15.28
N ASP A 47 -26.84 6.70 -15.98
CA ASP A 47 -25.40 6.44 -16.10
C ASP A 47 -24.69 6.37 -14.74
N VAL A 48 -25.02 7.30 -13.83
CA VAL A 48 -24.42 7.33 -12.48
C VAL A 48 -24.93 6.16 -11.64
N GLN A 49 -26.21 5.81 -11.75
CA GLN A 49 -26.80 4.65 -11.08
C GLN A 49 -26.16 3.34 -11.57
N ASP A 50 -25.99 3.15 -12.87
CA ASP A 50 -25.37 1.97 -13.46
C ASP A 50 -23.94 1.75 -12.97
N VAL A 51 -23.14 2.83 -12.88
CA VAL A 51 -21.79 2.77 -12.32
C VAL A 51 -21.84 2.34 -10.85
N LEU A 52 -22.73 2.91 -10.05
CA LEU A 52 -22.87 2.55 -8.64
C LEU A 52 -23.27 1.08 -8.47
N GLU A 53 -24.24 0.60 -9.26
CA GLU A 53 -24.70 -0.79 -9.20
C GLU A 53 -23.62 -1.79 -9.63
N SER A 54 -22.82 -1.45 -10.63
CA SER A 54 -21.69 -2.29 -11.06
C SER A 54 -20.69 -2.56 -9.92
N HIS A 55 -20.53 -1.60 -9.02
CA HIS A 55 -19.64 -1.69 -7.86
C HIS A 55 -20.32 -2.20 -6.58
N THR A 56 -21.66 -2.30 -6.57
CA THR A 56 -22.41 -2.80 -5.39
C THR A 56 -22.60 -4.32 -5.44
N LYS A 57 -22.27 -4.94 -6.59
CA LYS A 57 -22.32 -6.39 -6.74
C LYS A 57 -21.23 -7.04 -5.88
N SER A 58 -21.63 -7.60 -4.74
CA SER A 58 -20.78 -8.49 -3.96
C SER A 58 -20.27 -9.60 -4.87
N LEU A 59 -18.96 -9.82 -4.87
CA LEU A 59 -18.35 -10.96 -5.54
C LEU A 59 -19.05 -12.25 -5.09
N SER A 60 -19.44 -13.09 -6.05
CA SER A 60 -19.96 -14.42 -5.77
C SER A 60 -18.88 -15.26 -5.08
N ASN A 61 -19.27 -16.30 -4.32
CA ASN A 61 -18.32 -17.24 -3.74
C ASN A 61 -17.38 -17.84 -4.80
N ASP A 62 -17.88 -18.11 -6.00
CA ASP A 62 -17.07 -18.63 -7.11
C ASP A 62 -16.06 -17.59 -7.62
N GLU A 63 -16.45 -16.30 -7.71
CA GLU A 63 -15.55 -15.20 -8.09
C GLU A 63 -14.49 -14.93 -7.00
N LEU A 64 -14.86 -15.12 -5.72
CA LEU A 64 -13.92 -15.05 -4.59
C LEU A 64 -12.89 -16.19 -4.66
N ILE A 65 -13.34 -17.40 -4.96
CA ILE A 65 -12.49 -18.58 -5.11
C ILE A 65 -11.57 -18.41 -6.32
N ASP A 66 -12.05 -17.87 -7.43
CA ASP A 66 -11.22 -17.65 -8.61
C ASP A 66 -10.23 -16.50 -8.41
N LEU A 67 -10.55 -15.49 -7.60
CA LEU A 67 -9.60 -14.47 -7.17
C LEU A 67 -8.52 -15.05 -6.23
N ASP A 68 -8.91 -15.93 -5.31
CA ASP A 68 -7.97 -16.64 -4.42
C ASP A 68 -7.06 -17.58 -5.20
N LYS A 69 -7.60 -18.31 -6.19
CA LYS A 69 -6.82 -19.14 -7.12
C LYS A 69 -5.90 -18.29 -8.00
N ALA A 70 -6.35 -17.17 -8.54
CA ALA A 70 -5.50 -16.26 -9.30
C ALA A 70 -4.37 -15.70 -8.41
N SER A 71 -4.66 -15.43 -7.14
CA SER A 71 -3.64 -15.03 -6.15
C SER A 71 -2.68 -16.16 -5.80
N GLN A 72 -3.14 -17.42 -5.77
CA GLN A 72 -2.32 -18.61 -5.52
C GLN A 72 -1.57 -19.12 -6.76
N GLU A 73 -2.05 -18.89 -7.98
CA GLU A 73 -1.33 -19.20 -9.22
C GLU A 73 -0.11 -18.27 -9.38
N VAL A 74 -0.21 -17.02 -8.92
CA VAL A 74 0.95 -16.11 -8.80
C VAL A 74 1.95 -16.59 -7.74
N GLU A 75 1.51 -17.35 -6.73
CA GLU A 75 2.42 -18.00 -5.76
C GLU A 75 2.95 -19.38 -6.21
N ASN A 76 2.31 -20.04 -7.18
CA ASN A 76 2.64 -21.40 -7.63
C ASN A 76 3.19 -21.52 -9.06
N GLU A 77 3.34 -20.44 -9.82
CA GLU A 77 4.22 -20.42 -11.00
C GLU A 77 5.70 -20.30 -10.58
N GLY A 78 6.15 -21.29 -9.81
CA GLY A 78 7.55 -21.69 -9.90
C GLY A 78 7.81 -22.22 -11.31
N ASP A 79 8.73 -21.55 -12.02
CA ASP A 79 9.31 -21.96 -13.30
C ASP A 79 8.64 -21.45 -14.59
N LYS A 80 8.21 -20.19 -14.60
CA LYS A 80 8.53 -19.35 -15.76
C LYS A 80 9.49 -18.27 -15.30
N GLU A 81 10.50 -18.03 -16.12
CA GLU A 81 11.48 -16.96 -16.00
C GLU A 81 10.72 -15.61 -16.12
N GLU A 82 9.94 -15.26 -15.10
CA GLU A 82 9.49 -13.89 -14.88
C GLU A 82 10.76 -13.07 -14.74
N GLU A 83 10.89 -12.04 -15.58
CA GLU A 83 11.92 -11.03 -15.36
C GLU A 83 11.93 -10.71 -13.87
N PRO A 84 13.08 -10.82 -13.17
CA PRO A 84 13.09 -10.68 -11.73
C PRO A 84 12.46 -9.33 -11.43
N VAL A 85 11.32 -9.35 -10.73
CA VAL A 85 10.74 -8.13 -10.16
C VAL A 85 11.92 -7.48 -9.46
N ARG A 86 12.39 -6.34 -10.00
CA ARG A 86 13.58 -5.63 -9.52
C ARG A 86 13.27 -4.96 -8.18
N GLY A 87 12.85 -5.76 -7.21
CA GLY A 87 12.59 -5.37 -5.85
C GLY A 87 13.89 -5.37 -5.04
N LEU A 88 13.95 -4.47 -4.06
CA LEU A 88 15.01 -4.45 -3.06
C LEU A 88 14.78 -5.60 -2.06
N ASP A 89 15.34 -6.77 -2.37
CA ASP A 89 15.36 -7.93 -1.47
C ASP A 89 16.33 -7.70 -0.29
N ILE A 90 16.17 -8.51 0.78
CA ILE A 90 16.94 -8.37 2.03
C ILE A 90 18.45 -8.55 1.80
N LYS A 91 18.85 -9.45 0.90
CA LYS A 91 20.26 -9.71 0.61
C LYS A 91 20.87 -8.51 -0.11
N THR A 92 20.19 -8.01 -1.15
CA THR A 92 20.63 -6.80 -1.87
C THR A 92 20.70 -5.58 -0.96
N LEU A 93 19.71 -5.37 -0.08
CA LEU A 93 19.75 -4.30 0.92
C LEU A 93 20.93 -4.44 1.88
N THR A 94 21.21 -5.65 2.35
CA THR A 94 22.35 -5.91 3.25
C THR A 94 23.67 -5.57 2.56
N GLU A 95 23.87 -6.06 1.33
CA GLU A 95 25.09 -5.79 0.54
C GLU A 95 25.27 -4.29 0.26
N CYS A 96 24.20 -3.58 -0.12
CA CYS A 96 24.24 -2.14 -0.36
C CYS A 96 24.55 -1.35 0.93
N LEU A 97 23.87 -1.65 2.04
CA LEU A 97 24.08 -0.95 3.31
C LEU A 97 25.50 -1.13 3.85
N ASP A 98 26.05 -2.35 3.75
CA ASP A 98 27.44 -2.63 4.12
C ASP A 98 28.44 -1.92 3.21
N GLY A 99 28.15 -1.85 1.90
CA GLY A 99 28.97 -1.10 0.94
C GLY A 99 29.01 0.40 1.26
N ILE A 100 27.86 0.99 1.55
CA ILE A 100 27.74 2.43 1.80
C ILE A 100 28.44 2.83 3.11
N LYS A 101 28.46 1.97 4.14
CA LYS A 101 29.15 2.26 5.42
C LYS A 101 30.67 2.36 5.27
N LYS A 102 31.27 1.60 4.35
CA LYS A 102 32.74 1.56 4.18
C LYS A 102 33.33 2.88 3.69
N ALA A 103 32.65 3.59 2.78
CA ALA A 103 33.19 4.81 2.19
C ALA A 103 33.37 5.94 3.23
N PRO A 104 32.37 6.30 4.06
CA PRO A 104 32.53 7.27 5.14
C PRO A 104 33.63 6.90 6.16
N GLU A 105 33.79 5.61 6.49
CA GLU A 105 34.85 5.16 7.39
C GLU A 105 36.24 5.42 6.82
N THR A 106 36.45 5.09 5.53
CA THR A 106 37.74 5.38 4.87
C THR A 106 38.03 6.88 4.76
N LEU A 107 37.01 7.72 4.55
CA LEU A 107 37.16 9.18 4.55
C LEU A 107 37.53 9.70 5.94
N LYS A 108 36.94 9.15 6.99
CA LYS A 108 37.27 9.53 8.37
C LYS A 108 38.74 9.26 8.72
N GLU A 109 39.34 8.20 8.16
CA GLU A 109 40.75 7.86 8.37
C GLU A 109 41.72 8.67 7.50
N ARG A 110 41.30 9.07 6.30
CA ARG A 110 42.20 9.63 5.27
C ARG A 110 42.07 11.13 5.06
N ASP A 111 40.95 11.73 5.44
CA ASP A 111 40.71 13.16 5.25
C ASP A 111 41.52 14.00 6.26
N PRO A 112 42.43 14.89 5.80
CA PRO A 112 43.16 15.81 6.67
C PRO A 112 42.23 16.76 7.45
N ASN A 113 40.99 16.96 6.99
CA ASN A 113 39.98 17.79 7.62
C ASN A 113 38.85 16.93 8.24
N PRO A 114 38.85 16.68 9.56
CA PRO A 114 37.85 15.84 10.21
C PRO A 114 36.42 16.42 10.17
N ALA A 115 36.27 17.74 10.01
CA ALA A 115 34.95 18.37 9.91
C ALA A 115 34.30 18.04 8.56
N THR A 116 35.09 17.92 7.50
CA THR A 116 34.58 17.57 6.16
C THR A 116 34.16 16.12 6.11
N SER A 117 35.00 15.20 6.56
CA SER A 117 34.66 13.76 6.63
C SER A 117 33.45 13.49 7.54
N SER A 118 33.34 14.17 8.69
CA SER A 118 32.19 14.03 9.59
C SER A 118 30.88 14.53 8.96
N LYS A 119 30.93 15.65 8.22
CA LYS A 119 29.75 16.15 7.50
C LYS A 119 29.29 15.16 6.43
N VAL A 120 30.22 14.63 5.65
CA VAL A 120 29.91 13.61 4.62
C VAL A 120 29.32 12.35 5.24
N ALA A 121 29.89 11.86 6.34
CA ALA A 121 29.36 10.69 7.05
C ALA A 121 27.91 10.90 7.52
N HIS A 122 27.64 12.07 8.11
CA HIS A 122 26.30 12.44 8.55
C HIS A 122 25.29 12.53 7.39
N ASP A 123 25.67 13.16 6.28
CA ASP A 123 24.79 13.33 5.11
C ASP A 123 24.49 11.98 4.44
N VAL A 124 25.47 11.08 4.40
CA VAL A 124 25.29 9.69 3.95
C VAL A 124 24.36 8.93 4.88
N GLU A 125 24.58 8.96 6.19
CA GLU A 125 23.73 8.28 7.17
C GLU A 125 22.27 8.74 7.09
N LYS A 126 22.06 10.06 6.99
CA LYS A 126 20.73 10.65 6.83
C LYS A 126 20.02 10.12 5.58
N SER A 127 20.73 9.99 4.48
CA SER A 127 20.17 9.53 3.19
C SER A 127 19.90 8.02 3.19
N VAL A 128 20.73 7.25 3.90
CA VAL A 128 20.64 5.79 4.01
C VAL A 128 19.51 5.32 4.93
N LYS A 129 19.10 6.17 5.89
CA LYS A 129 18.08 5.82 6.89
C LYS A 129 16.79 5.22 6.32
N ILE A 130 16.31 5.74 5.18
CA ILE A 130 15.10 5.22 4.51
C ILE A 130 15.26 3.73 4.14
N TYR A 131 16.44 3.33 3.67
CA TYR A 131 16.72 1.94 3.34
C TYR A 131 16.93 1.06 4.57
N GLN A 132 17.37 1.61 5.70
CA GLN A 132 17.43 0.89 6.98
C GLN A 132 16.04 0.58 7.51
N GLU A 133 15.11 1.55 7.44
CA GLU A 133 13.72 1.35 7.85
C GLU A 133 13.04 0.25 7.01
N ILE A 134 13.28 0.23 5.69
CA ILE A 134 12.80 -0.83 4.80
C ILE A 134 13.40 -2.20 5.16
N TYR A 135 14.68 -2.24 5.51
CA TYR A 135 15.35 -3.47 5.94
C TYR A 135 14.75 -4.02 7.24
N ASP A 136 14.54 -3.16 8.24
CA ASP A 136 13.98 -3.52 9.54
C ASP A 136 12.55 -4.06 9.41
N GLU A 137 11.73 -3.43 8.58
CA GLU A 137 10.36 -3.87 8.29
C GLU A 137 10.35 -5.25 7.62
N LYS A 138 11.17 -5.45 6.57
CA LYS A 138 11.32 -6.74 5.91
C LYS A 138 11.80 -7.83 6.85
N ASN A 139 12.76 -7.52 7.73
CA ASN A 139 13.27 -8.48 8.71
C ASN A 139 12.20 -8.86 9.75
N LYS A 140 11.39 -7.90 10.22
CA LYS A 140 10.27 -8.17 11.13
C LYS A 140 9.21 -9.07 10.51
N ILE A 141 8.86 -8.84 9.24
CA ILE A 141 7.93 -9.70 8.50
C ILE A 141 8.50 -11.12 8.40
N ASN A 142 9.76 -11.26 8.00
CA ASN A 142 10.42 -12.55 7.87
C ASN A 142 10.41 -13.34 9.21
N GLN A 143 10.75 -12.67 10.32
CA GLN A 143 10.69 -13.29 11.65
C GLN A 143 9.27 -13.70 12.06
N THR A 144 8.26 -12.89 11.71
CA THR A 144 6.86 -13.20 12.01
C THR A 144 6.38 -14.41 11.22
N VAL A 145 6.72 -14.48 9.93
CA VAL A 145 6.41 -15.62 9.05
C VAL A 145 7.08 -16.90 9.57
N LEU A 146 8.37 -16.83 9.94
CA LEU A 146 9.08 -17.95 10.54
C LEU A 146 8.40 -18.45 11.83
N HIS A 147 7.92 -17.54 12.69
CA HIS A 147 7.23 -17.93 13.92
C HIS A 147 5.87 -18.61 13.67
N LEU A 148 5.13 -18.18 12.64
CA LEU A 148 3.86 -18.79 12.24
C LEU A 148 4.03 -20.16 11.58
N LEU A 149 5.15 -20.40 10.88
CA LEU A 149 5.45 -21.68 10.24
C LEU A 149 5.93 -22.77 11.22
N VAL A 150 6.26 -22.40 12.46
CA VAL A 150 6.79 -23.31 13.49
C VAL A 150 5.73 -23.65 14.56
N LEU A 151 4.51 -23.09 14.46
CA LEU A 151 3.33 -23.39 15.28
C LEU A 151 2.40 -24.38 14.59
#